data_AF-A0A417ZAL1-F1
#
_entry.id   AF-A0A417ZAL1-F1
#
_cell.length_a   1.000
_cell.length_b   1.000
_cell.length_c   1.000
_cell.angle_alpha   90.00
_cell.angle_beta   90.00
_cell.angle_gamma   90.00
#
_symmetry.space_group_name_H-M   'P 1'
#
loop_
_entity.id
_entity.type
_entity.pdbx_description
1 polymer ?
#
loop_
_entity_poly.entity_id
_entity_poly.type
_entity_poly.pdbx_seq_one_letter_code
_entity_poly.pdbx_strand_id
1 'polypeptide(L)'
;MFLSGGIELKTFFKNISLAIKQLVPTTIMFISIGIVCLTTSFFTVDAATYGTIPKLDETENSQETQMLNDLGTNGIKLNNSQSSIDNTNSPSVMQMLQLQLQQKDDLKKIEAYHAKQRDERHLSRRAVGDADVSKWAEFVSAASDPNIDTINLKTDLQASSDATISSDKIINFNGFKISLNISGTNRTINIAGGNVTLVSPTIANSGTGAGSSAFTYKSGSLTVTGNAIISGRFFDAYNAPGDLTFQGANAVFNCDNNVGGPYLPQAVNSVISMTGNIAGSVKILNSTITESSYGFIFFANPPHKSLLIDDNSKITSTQPDASRTGYVYYFVATPQDQNVVDAGIELTIKGHSSVNINKASTYDICGPIKVYGRTTKISLSEGATLDVTNPVGAGIAEAGDGSSFTLDGEGTELKVTRGNVGSISA
;
A
#
# COMPACT_ATOMS: atom_id res chain seq x y z
N MET A 1 -62.65 -3.25 -27.10
CA MET A 1 -63.59 -4.37 -26.92
C MET A 1 -62.76 -5.58 -26.53
N PHE A 2 -63.06 -6.13 -25.36
CA PHE A 2 -62.33 -7.23 -24.71
C PHE A 2 -62.45 -8.55 -25.47
N LEU A 3 -61.46 -9.42 -25.24
CA LEU A 3 -61.48 -10.89 -25.03
C LEU A 3 -60.07 -11.43 -25.38
N SER A 4 -59.38 -12.35 -24.71
CA SER A 4 -59.38 -13.04 -23.40
C SER A 4 -58.80 -14.45 -23.65
N GLY A 5 -58.00 -14.97 -22.71
CA GLY A 5 -57.71 -16.41 -22.54
C GLY A 5 -56.55 -16.95 -23.37
N GLY A 6 -55.50 -17.58 -22.84
CA GLY A 6 -55.40 -18.40 -21.62
C GLY A 6 -55.46 -19.90 -21.98
N ILE A 7 -54.68 -20.74 -21.27
CA ILE A 7 -54.63 -22.24 -21.26
C ILE A 7 -53.55 -22.81 -22.22
N GLU A 8 -52.68 -23.79 -21.88
CA GLU A 8 -52.27 -24.48 -20.65
C GLU A 8 -50.94 -25.20 -20.89
N LEU A 9 -50.20 -25.39 -19.80
CA LEU A 9 -49.09 -26.32 -19.64
C LEU A 9 -49.62 -27.76 -19.51
N LYS A 10 -49.14 -28.72 -20.32
CA LYS A 10 -49.05 -30.17 -19.98
C LYS A 10 -48.13 -30.89 -20.97
N THR A 11 -46.89 -31.18 -20.56
CA THR A 11 -46.43 -32.51 -20.12
C THR A 11 -45.90 -33.40 -21.25
N PHE A 12 -44.58 -33.53 -21.32
CA PHE A 12 -43.94 -34.80 -21.67
C PHE A 12 -42.92 -35.12 -20.57
N PHE A 13 -43.31 -36.04 -19.69
CA PHE A 13 -42.48 -36.69 -18.67
C PHE A 13 -42.44 -38.18 -18.99
N LYS A 14 -41.35 -38.83 -18.55
CA LYS A 14 -41.08 -40.28 -18.34
C LYS A 14 -40.03 -40.86 -19.30
N ASN A 15 -38.99 -41.56 -18.85
CA ASN A 15 -38.63 -42.21 -17.56
C ASN A 15 -37.10 -42.15 -17.40
N ILE A 16 -36.51 -42.02 -16.21
CA ILE A 16 -36.18 -43.07 -15.20
C ILE A 16 -35.75 -42.25 -13.94
N SER A 17 -36.48 -42.09 -12.82
CA SER A 17 -36.88 -43.00 -11.71
C SER A 17 -35.72 -43.85 -11.15
N LEU A 18 -35.33 -43.90 -9.88
CA LEU A 18 -35.68 -43.28 -8.59
C LEU A 18 -34.74 -43.98 -7.57
N ALA A 19 -34.20 -43.27 -6.56
CA ALA A 19 -34.18 -43.72 -5.16
C ALA A 19 -33.28 -42.81 -4.29
N ILE A 20 -33.94 -42.10 -3.38
CA ILE A 20 -33.39 -41.33 -2.27
C ILE A 20 -32.99 -42.29 -1.14
N LYS A 21 -31.85 -42.05 -0.48
CA LYS A 21 -31.72 -42.19 0.98
C LYS A 21 -30.50 -41.41 1.52
N GLN A 22 -30.76 -40.72 2.62
CA GLN A 22 -29.86 -39.90 3.45
C GLN A 22 -28.50 -40.58 3.73
N LEU A 23 -27.40 -39.80 3.77
CA LEU A 23 -26.32 -40.05 4.72
C LEU A 23 -25.51 -38.77 5.02
N VAL A 24 -25.11 -38.71 6.29
CA VAL A 24 -24.47 -37.66 7.09
C VAL A 24 -23.03 -37.33 6.61
N PRO A 25 -22.52 -36.09 6.78
CA PRO A 25 -21.11 -35.78 6.49
C PRO A 25 -20.18 -36.50 7.48
N THR A 26 -19.23 -37.23 6.91
CA THR A 26 -18.26 -38.10 7.58
C THR A 26 -17.27 -37.30 8.41
N THR A 27 -17.37 -37.44 9.74
CA THR A 27 -16.31 -37.11 10.70
C THR A 27 -15.20 -38.17 10.59
N ILE A 28 -13.98 -37.78 10.22
CA ILE A 28 -12.81 -38.66 10.37
C ILE A 28 -12.33 -38.53 11.81
N MET A 29 -12.61 -39.58 12.58
CA MET A 29 -12.14 -39.83 13.93
C MET A 29 -10.92 -40.75 13.80
N PHE A 30 -9.72 -40.26 14.14
CA PHE A 30 -8.58 -41.14 14.43
C PHE A 30 -8.50 -41.33 15.95
N ILE A 31 -8.62 -42.61 16.33
CA ILE A 31 -8.52 -43.12 17.69
C ILE A 31 -7.06 -43.08 18.16
N SER A 32 -6.91 -42.68 19.41
CA SER A 32 -5.73 -42.63 20.25
C SER A 32 -5.19 -44.02 20.63
N ILE A 33 -3.86 -44.17 20.60
CA ILE A 33 -3.10 -45.07 21.48
C ILE A 33 -1.94 -44.23 22.04
N GLY A 34 -1.95 -44.05 23.36
CA GLY A 34 -1.28 -42.94 24.04
C GLY A 34 0.16 -43.17 24.51
N ILE A 35 0.74 -42.09 25.01
CA ILE A 35 1.76 -42.01 26.07
C ILE A 35 1.43 -40.75 26.92
N VAL A 36 1.72 -40.86 28.22
CA VAL A 36 1.19 -40.15 29.38
C VAL A 36 1.94 -38.84 29.73
N CYS A 37 1.25 -37.94 30.48
CA CYS A 37 1.73 -36.80 31.30
C CYS A 37 2.22 -35.55 30.55
N LEU A 38 1.73 -34.32 30.79
CA LEU A 38 1.45 -33.64 32.07
C LEU A 38 0.44 -32.48 31.83
N THR A 39 -0.64 -32.44 32.61
CA THR A 39 -1.55 -31.28 32.70
C THR A 39 -1.06 -30.31 33.77
N THR A 40 -0.79 -29.05 33.42
CA THR A 40 -0.79 -27.93 34.37
C THR A 40 -1.93 -26.98 34.03
N SER A 41 -2.93 -26.98 34.91
CA SER A 41 -4.05 -26.05 34.97
C SER A 41 -3.56 -24.64 35.31
N PHE A 42 -3.87 -23.64 34.48
CA PHE A 42 -3.79 -22.24 34.89
C PHE A 42 -5.08 -21.87 35.59
N PHE A 43 -4.96 -21.51 36.87
CA PHE A 43 -6.03 -20.90 37.65
C PHE A 43 -6.35 -19.51 37.09
N THR A 44 -7.64 -19.19 36.99
CA THR A 44 -8.14 -17.81 36.94
C THR A 44 -7.73 -17.10 38.24
N VAL A 45 -6.87 -16.09 38.14
CA VAL A 45 -6.57 -15.20 39.26
C VAL A 45 -7.46 -13.96 39.12
N ASP A 46 -8.27 -13.76 40.16
CA ASP A 46 -9.16 -12.63 40.39
C ASP A 46 -8.40 -11.29 40.37
N ALA A 47 -8.98 -10.27 39.74
CA ALA A 47 -8.40 -8.95 39.51
C ALA A 47 -8.35 -8.05 40.77
N ALA A 48 -8.63 -8.59 41.95
CA ALA A 48 -8.74 -7.83 43.19
C ALA A 48 -7.45 -7.77 44.03
N THR A 49 -6.31 -8.31 43.57
CA THR A 49 -5.05 -8.34 44.36
C THR A 49 -3.91 -7.49 43.77
N TYR A 50 -4.19 -6.57 42.86
CA TYR A 50 -3.21 -5.51 42.54
C TYR A 50 -3.39 -4.35 43.52
N GLY A 51 -2.53 -4.34 44.54
CA GLY A 51 -2.29 -3.17 45.35
C GLY A 51 -1.96 -1.95 44.49
N THR A 52 -2.29 -0.77 45.03
CA THR A 52 -2.02 0.55 44.44
C THR A 52 -0.74 0.60 43.62
N ILE A 53 -0.91 0.90 42.32
CA ILE A 53 0.18 1.16 41.38
C ILE A 53 1.01 2.33 41.93
N PRO A 54 2.33 2.17 42.18
CA PRO A 54 3.17 3.30 42.53
C PRO A 54 3.21 4.29 41.36
N LYS A 55 3.04 5.59 41.65
CA LYS A 55 3.35 6.65 40.67
C LYS A 55 4.81 6.49 40.25
N LEU A 56 5.06 6.49 38.94
CA LEU A 56 6.41 6.64 38.40
C LEU A 56 6.98 7.97 38.90
N ASP A 57 8.08 7.89 39.63
CA ASP A 57 8.91 9.02 40.01
C ASP A 57 9.81 9.33 38.81
N GLU A 58 9.63 10.49 38.18
CA GLU A 58 10.39 10.94 37.01
C GLU A 58 11.88 11.26 37.32
N THR A 59 12.36 10.94 38.51
CA THR A 59 13.76 11.15 38.94
C THR A 59 14.73 10.04 38.55
N GLU A 60 14.29 8.89 38.01
CA GLU A 60 15.19 7.78 37.60
C GLU A 60 16.21 8.20 36.51
N ASN A 61 15.87 9.19 35.68
CA ASN A 61 16.79 9.74 34.67
C ASN A 61 18.00 10.49 35.29
N SER A 62 17.91 10.95 36.54
CA SER A 62 18.99 11.70 37.19
C SER A 62 20.07 10.80 37.79
N GLN A 63 19.74 9.57 38.17
CA GLN A 63 20.71 8.61 38.74
C GLN A 63 21.57 7.95 37.65
N GLU A 64 20.99 7.58 36.50
CA GLU A 64 21.75 7.07 35.35
C GLU A 64 22.71 8.12 34.78
N THR A 65 22.28 9.38 34.71
CA THR A 65 23.13 10.50 34.26
C THR A 65 24.25 10.82 35.27
N GLN A 66 24.01 10.65 36.58
CA GLN A 66 25.04 10.78 37.62
C GLN A 66 26.08 9.66 37.54
N MET A 67 25.67 8.41 37.32
CA MET A 67 26.60 7.28 37.18
C MET A 67 27.51 7.43 35.97
N LEU A 68 27.00 7.92 34.84
CA LEU A 68 27.80 8.21 33.64
C LEU A 68 28.78 9.38 33.85
N ASN A 69 28.41 10.39 34.63
CA ASN A 69 29.31 11.49 34.99
C ASN A 69 30.41 11.04 35.97
N ASP A 70 30.09 10.17 36.92
CA ASP A 70 31.06 9.64 37.90
C ASP A 70 32.08 8.68 37.27
N LEU A 71 31.70 7.99 36.19
CA LEU A 71 32.61 7.20 35.34
C LEU A 71 33.43 8.07 34.37
N GLY A 72 32.90 9.21 33.92
CA GLY A 72 33.59 10.14 33.02
C GLY A 72 34.58 11.09 33.71
N THR A 73 34.39 11.40 35.00
CA THR A 73 35.23 12.38 35.73
C THR A 73 36.37 11.77 36.55
N ASN A 74 36.40 10.46 36.79
CA ASN A 74 37.56 9.78 37.36
C ASN A 74 38.57 9.36 36.28
N GLY A 75 39.02 10.35 35.50
CA GLY A 75 40.27 10.23 34.75
C GLY A 75 41.41 9.99 35.74
N ILE A 76 42.21 8.95 35.48
CA ILE A 76 43.37 8.54 36.27
C ILE A 76 44.22 9.79 36.62
N LYS A 77 44.15 10.25 37.88
CA LYS A 77 45.15 11.19 38.41
C LYS A 77 46.44 10.40 38.65
N LEU A 78 47.33 10.41 37.66
CA LEU A 78 48.71 10.00 37.86
C LEU A 78 49.36 11.00 38.82
N ASN A 79 49.63 10.58 40.06
CA ASN A 79 50.40 11.38 40.99
C ASN A 79 51.81 11.59 40.43
N ASN A 80 52.16 12.86 40.19
CA ASN A 80 53.50 13.32 39.82
C ASN A 80 54.47 13.10 40.98
N SER A 81 54.96 11.87 41.16
CA SER A 81 56.22 11.58 41.87
C SER A 81 56.52 10.08 41.88
N GLN A 82 56.95 9.53 40.74
CA GLN A 82 58.08 8.59 40.69
C GLN A 82 58.40 8.24 39.24
N SER A 83 59.68 8.39 38.93
CA SER A 83 60.32 8.15 37.65
C SER A 83 60.17 6.71 37.15
N SER A 84 60.11 6.61 35.82
CA SER A 84 60.37 5.43 34.99
C SER A 84 59.45 4.22 35.15
N ILE A 85 58.43 4.13 34.29
CA ILE A 85 58.12 2.87 33.59
C ILE A 85 57.77 3.22 32.13
N ASP A 86 58.77 3.13 31.26
CA ASP A 86 58.56 2.80 29.84
C ASP A 86 57.92 1.42 29.78
N ASN A 87 56.59 1.33 29.73
CA ASN A 87 55.94 0.08 29.36
C ASN A 87 54.50 0.27 28.87
N THR A 88 54.34 0.98 27.76
CA THR A 88 53.09 0.97 26.96
C THR A 88 52.77 -0.42 26.39
N ASN A 89 53.66 -1.41 26.55
CA ASN A 89 53.49 -2.82 26.18
C ASN A 89 53.42 -3.78 27.39
N SER A 90 53.17 -3.30 28.61
CA SER A 90 52.99 -4.20 29.75
C SER A 90 51.72 -5.05 29.54
N PRO A 91 51.81 -6.40 29.59
CA PRO A 91 50.65 -7.29 29.44
C PRO A 91 49.49 -6.94 30.38
N SER A 92 49.79 -6.41 31.56
CA SER A 92 48.79 -5.99 32.55
C SER A 92 47.98 -4.75 32.15
N VAL A 93 48.60 -3.80 31.44
CA VAL A 93 47.92 -2.57 30.96
C VAL A 93 47.09 -2.87 29.73
N MET A 94 47.60 -3.72 28.83
CA MET A 94 46.86 -4.17 27.65
C MET A 94 45.65 -5.03 28.05
N GLN A 95 45.79 -5.90 29.05
CA GLN A 95 44.68 -6.68 29.62
C GLN A 95 43.62 -5.77 30.27
N MET A 96 44.05 -4.72 30.97
CA MET A 96 43.12 -3.76 31.58
C MET A 96 42.34 -2.96 30.53
N LEU A 97 42.99 -2.56 29.43
CA LEU A 97 42.35 -1.86 28.32
C LEU A 97 41.37 -2.78 27.55
N GLN A 98 41.75 -4.05 27.33
CA GLN A 98 40.87 -5.06 26.73
C GLN A 98 39.64 -5.30 27.61
N LEU A 99 39.81 -5.35 28.93
CA LEU A 99 38.71 -5.52 29.87
C LEU A 99 37.74 -4.33 29.83
N GLN A 100 38.24 -3.10 29.73
CA GLN A 100 37.40 -1.90 29.61
C GLN A 100 36.63 -1.84 28.28
N LEU A 101 37.26 -2.24 27.17
CA LEU A 101 36.60 -2.34 25.87
C LEU A 101 35.51 -3.41 25.88
N GLN A 102 35.79 -4.58 26.48
CA GLN A 102 34.83 -5.65 26.65
C GLN A 102 33.62 -5.20 27.48
N GLN A 103 33.85 -4.50 28.60
CA GLN A 103 32.78 -3.95 29.44
C GLN A 103 31.91 -2.94 28.68
N LYS A 104 32.51 -2.09 27.82
CA LYS A 104 31.76 -1.14 27.00
C LYS A 104 30.90 -1.82 25.94
N ASP A 105 31.41 -2.87 25.32
CA ASP A 105 30.65 -3.65 24.33
C ASP A 105 29.52 -4.44 24.99
N ASP A 106 29.75 -4.95 26.19
CA ASP A 106 28.71 -5.64 26.96
C ASP A 106 27.63 -4.66 27.45
N LEU A 107 27.99 -3.42 27.82
CA LEU A 107 27.02 -2.36 28.13
C LEU A 107 26.11 -2.05 26.92
N LYS A 108 26.70 -1.90 25.73
CA LYS A 108 25.94 -1.68 24.49
C LYS A 108 24.97 -2.82 24.17
N LYS A 109 25.40 -4.07 24.41
CA LYS A 109 24.52 -5.24 24.23
C LYS A 109 23.37 -5.25 25.23
N ILE A 110 23.63 -4.86 26.48
CA ILE A 110 22.62 -4.73 27.53
C ILE A 110 21.63 -3.63 27.16
N GLU A 111 22.08 -2.45 26.72
CA GLU A 111 21.23 -1.37 26.24
C GLU A 111 20.36 -1.80 25.05
N ALA A 112 20.95 -2.48 24.06
CA ALA A 112 20.22 -3.02 22.93
C ALA A 112 19.18 -4.08 23.34
N TYR A 113 19.52 -4.91 24.33
CA TYR A 113 18.59 -5.89 24.90
C TYR A 113 17.44 -5.24 25.65
N HIS A 114 17.71 -4.19 26.44
CA HIS A 114 16.67 -3.43 27.13
C HIS A 114 15.81 -2.61 26.18
N ALA A 115 16.36 -2.03 25.12
CA ALA A 115 15.61 -1.38 24.06
C ALA A 115 14.66 -2.38 23.37
N LYS A 116 15.18 -3.55 22.99
CA LYS A 116 14.38 -4.65 22.42
C LYS A 116 13.27 -5.11 23.37
N GLN A 117 13.58 -5.26 24.65
CA GLN A 117 12.58 -5.59 25.69
C GLN A 117 11.54 -4.49 25.89
N ARG A 118 11.91 -3.20 25.77
CA ARG A 118 10.95 -2.08 25.80
C ARG A 118 10.03 -2.17 24.59
N ASP A 119 10.58 -2.36 23.39
CA ASP A 119 9.80 -2.52 22.16
C ASP A 119 8.85 -3.73 22.22
N GLU A 120 9.33 -4.88 22.71
CA GLU A 120 8.52 -6.09 22.93
C GLU A 120 7.44 -5.90 24.02
N ARG A 121 7.71 -5.09 25.06
CA ARG A 121 6.71 -4.69 26.07
C ARG A 121 5.69 -3.69 25.52
N HIS A 122 6.07 -2.82 24.59
CA HIS A 122 5.13 -1.95 23.89
C HIS A 122 4.23 -2.75 22.95
N LEU A 123 4.76 -3.77 22.27
CA LEU A 123 4.00 -4.69 21.42
C LEU A 123 3.03 -5.56 22.23
N SER A 124 3.46 -6.11 23.38
CA SER A 124 2.59 -6.95 24.24
C SER A 124 1.53 -6.19 25.05
N ARG A 125 1.58 -4.85 25.08
CA ARG A 125 0.58 -3.98 25.75
C ARG A 125 -0.42 -3.31 24.82
N ARG A 126 -0.25 -3.39 23.50
CA ARG A 126 -1.36 -3.12 22.57
C ARG A 126 -2.27 -4.34 22.59
N ALA A 127 -3.39 -4.26 23.30
CA ALA A 127 -4.48 -5.19 23.04
C ALA A 127 -4.90 -4.97 21.58
N VAL A 128 -4.60 -5.94 20.72
CA VAL A 128 -5.00 -5.94 19.30
C VAL A 128 -6.53 -6.04 19.27
N GLY A 129 -7.20 -4.91 19.05
CA GLY A 129 -8.65 -4.88 18.96
C GLY A 129 -9.12 -5.19 17.55
N ASP A 130 -10.12 -6.06 17.42
CA ASP A 130 -10.85 -6.29 16.18
C ASP A 130 -12.22 -5.61 16.26
N ALA A 131 -12.63 -4.94 15.18
CA ALA A 131 -13.93 -4.30 15.05
C ALA A 131 -14.73 -4.92 13.91
N ASP A 132 -15.85 -5.55 14.23
CA ASP A 132 -16.85 -5.97 13.25
C ASP A 132 -17.81 -4.82 12.97
N VAL A 133 -17.87 -4.34 11.72
CA VAL A 133 -18.63 -3.13 11.35
C VAL A 133 -19.76 -3.46 10.38
N SER A 134 -20.96 -3.03 10.72
CA SER A 134 -22.20 -3.18 9.94
C SER A 134 -22.82 -1.83 9.55
N LYS A 135 -22.28 -0.71 10.06
CA LYS A 135 -22.73 0.64 9.74
C LYS A 135 -21.55 1.57 9.52
N TRP A 136 -21.76 2.62 8.74
CA TRP A 136 -20.71 3.60 8.48
C TRP A 136 -20.19 4.28 9.75
N ALA A 137 -21.06 4.61 10.71
CA ALA A 137 -20.63 5.20 11.98
C ALA A 137 -19.70 4.29 12.79
N GLU A 138 -19.92 2.97 12.74
CA GLU A 138 -19.06 1.97 13.39
C GLU A 138 -17.70 1.92 12.69
N PHE A 139 -17.68 1.96 11.35
CA PHE A 139 -16.44 2.08 10.58
C PHE A 139 -15.66 3.35 10.93
N VAL A 140 -16.32 4.50 11.01
CA VAL A 140 -15.68 5.79 11.37
C VAL A 140 -15.08 5.71 12.78
N SER A 141 -15.82 5.15 13.74
CA SER A 141 -15.34 4.96 15.11
C SER A 141 -14.10 4.07 15.14
N ALA A 142 -14.17 2.89 14.52
CA ALA A 142 -13.08 1.92 14.48
C ALA A 142 -11.84 2.43 13.73
N ALA A 143 -12.04 3.18 12.63
CA ALA A 143 -10.95 3.79 11.88
C ALA A 143 -10.14 4.77 12.72
N SER A 144 -10.81 5.54 13.59
CA SER A 144 -10.17 6.54 14.45
C SER A 144 -9.60 5.99 15.77
N ASP A 145 -9.97 4.76 16.15
CA ASP A 145 -9.56 4.15 17.42
C ASP A 145 -8.13 3.59 17.29
N PRO A 146 -7.16 4.07 18.09
CA PRO A 146 -5.79 3.56 18.07
C PRO A 146 -5.63 2.16 18.66
N ASN A 147 -6.65 1.62 19.34
CA ASN A 147 -6.62 0.28 19.93
C ASN A 147 -7.27 -0.79 19.05
N ILE A 148 -7.88 -0.40 17.93
CA ILE A 148 -8.40 -1.34 16.92
C ILE A 148 -7.34 -1.48 15.84
N ASP A 149 -6.83 -2.68 15.59
CA ASP A 149 -5.88 -2.93 14.50
C ASP A 149 -6.57 -3.53 13.28
N THR A 150 -7.68 -4.26 13.47
CA THR A 150 -8.43 -4.90 12.38
C THR A 150 -9.85 -4.39 12.31
N ILE A 151 -10.33 -4.06 11.12
CA ILE A 151 -11.71 -3.72 10.83
C ILE A 151 -12.27 -4.75 9.85
N ASN A 152 -13.33 -5.44 10.23
CA ASN A 152 -13.99 -6.45 9.42
C ASN A 152 -15.36 -5.95 8.97
N LEU A 153 -15.55 -5.77 7.66
CA LEU A 153 -16.87 -5.44 7.13
C LEU A 153 -17.78 -6.66 7.25
N LYS A 154 -19.04 -6.41 7.65
CA LYS A 154 -20.12 -7.42 7.72
C LYS A 154 -21.29 -7.13 6.78
N THR A 155 -21.26 -5.99 6.12
CA THR A 155 -22.25 -5.56 5.12
C THR A 155 -21.64 -4.49 4.23
N ASP A 156 -22.29 -4.24 3.09
CA ASP A 156 -21.99 -3.08 2.27
C ASP A 156 -22.20 -1.79 3.07
N LEU A 157 -21.23 -0.88 3.01
CA LEU A 157 -21.26 0.41 3.68
C LEU A 157 -21.42 1.54 2.67
N GLN A 158 -22.23 2.54 3.03
CA GLN A 158 -22.32 3.80 2.31
C GLN A 158 -21.83 4.94 3.20
N ALA A 159 -20.86 5.70 2.71
CA ALA A 159 -20.28 6.80 3.45
C ALA A 159 -21.28 7.94 3.66
N SER A 160 -21.62 8.23 4.92
CA SER A 160 -22.44 9.39 5.30
C SER A 160 -21.61 10.60 5.76
N SER A 161 -20.36 10.36 6.15
CA SER A 161 -19.36 11.34 6.60
C SER A 161 -17.96 10.94 6.13
N ASP A 162 -16.97 11.81 6.28
CA ASP A 162 -15.58 11.38 6.14
C ASP A 162 -15.19 10.41 7.26
N ALA A 163 -14.19 9.58 7.00
CA ALA A 163 -13.50 8.77 8.01
C ALA A 163 -12.03 9.21 8.10
N THR A 164 -11.39 8.99 9.23
CA THR A 164 -9.95 9.26 9.41
C THR A 164 -9.29 8.09 10.12
N ILE A 165 -8.23 7.55 9.51
CA ILE A 165 -7.38 6.51 10.05
C ILE A 165 -6.08 7.17 10.52
N SER A 166 -5.74 7.02 11.80
CA SER A 166 -4.60 7.72 12.45
C SER A 166 -3.52 6.76 12.97
N SER A 167 -3.67 5.46 12.73
CA SER A 167 -2.82 4.38 13.24
C SER A 167 -2.86 3.20 12.27
N ASP A 168 -2.00 2.20 12.48
CA ASP A 168 -1.95 1.00 11.66
C ASP A 168 -3.34 0.33 11.63
N LYS A 169 -3.76 -0.13 10.44
CA LYS A 169 -5.06 -0.79 10.26
C LYS A 169 -5.00 -1.87 9.18
N ILE A 170 -5.68 -2.97 9.43
CA ILE A 170 -6.05 -3.96 8.42
C ILE A 170 -7.57 -3.87 8.23
N ILE A 171 -8.01 -3.60 7.00
CA ILE A 171 -9.43 -3.51 6.67
C ILE A 171 -9.81 -4.69 5.79
N ASN A 172 -10.51 -5.65 6.37
CA ASN A 172 -11.01 -6.84 5.70
C ASN A 172 -12.39 -6.56 5.12
N PHE A 173 -12.48 -6.55 3.79
CA PHE A 173 -13.75 -6.28 3.11
C PHE A 173 -14.70 -7.48 3.13
N ASN A 174 -14.18 -8.71 3.28
CA ASN A 174 -14.99 -9.93 3.40
C ASN A 174 -16.05 -10.10 2.28
N GLY A 175 -15.77 -9.59 1.08
CA GLY A 175 -16.70 -9.60 -0.06
C GLY A 175 -17.75 -8.47 -0.06
N PHE A 176 -17.74 -7.60 0.94
CA PHE A 176 -18.58 -6.39 1.00
C PHE A 176 -17.92 -5.20 0.32
N LYS A 177 -18.71 -4.17 0.08
CA LYS A 177 -18.31 -2.94 -0.63
C LYS A 177 -18.38 -1.71 0.28
N ILE A 178 -17.44 -0.77 0.11
CA ILE A 178 -17.59 0.60 0.60
C ILE A 178 -17.91 1.51 -0.58
N SER A 179 -19.00 2.27 -0.44
CA SER A 179 -19.44 3.22 -1.45
C SER A 179 -19.31 4.66 -0.97
N LEU A 180 -18.69 5.52 -1.78
CA LEU A 180 -18.43 6.93 -1.49
C LEU A 180 -19.02 7.80 -2.60
N ASN A 181 -19.41 9.04 -2.25
CA ASN A 181 -19.80 10.09 -3.20
C ASN A 181 -21.04 9.80 -4.08
N ILE A 182 -21.98 8.95 -3.63
CA ILE A 182 -23.18 8.57 -4.42
C ILE A 182 -24.24 9.69 -4.51
N SER A 183 -24.23 10.68 -3.61
CA SER A 183 -25.30 11.69 -3.49
C SER A 183 -24.81 13.14 -3.64
N GLY A 184 -23.80 13.38 -4.48
CA GLY A 184 -23.28 14.73 -4.77
C GLY A 184 -22.57 15.43 -3.62
N THR A 185 -22.29 14.72 -2.52
CA THR A 185 -21.46 15.23 -1.42
C THR A 185 -20.15 14.49 -1.39
N ASN A 186 -19.04 15.24 -1.33
CA ASN A 186 -17.71 14.67 -1.27
C ASN A 186 -17.44 14.05 0.12
N ARG A 187 -16.98 12.81 0.10
CA ARG A 187 -16.72 11.89 1.20
C ARG A 187 -15.45 11.12 0.87
N THR A 188 -14.58 11.02 1.85
CA THR A 188 -13.29 10.33 1.71
C THR A 188 -12.90 9.61 3.00
N ILE A 189 -12.04 8.62 2.86
CA ILE A 189 -11.30 8.00 3.96
C ILE A 189 -9.91 8.63 3.99
N ASN A 190 -9.64 9.41 5.03
CA ASN A 190 -8.36 10.07 5.22
C ASN A 190 -7.35 9.10 5.87
N ILE A 191 -6.20 8.88 5.23
CA ILE A 191 -5.06 8.19 5.86
C ILE A 191 -4.18 9.26 6.52
N ALA A 192 -4.39 9.50 7.81
CA ALA A 192 -3.71 10.51 8.61
C ALA A 192 -2.49 9.98 9.39
N GLY A 193 -2.28 8.66 9.40
CA GLY A 193 -1.12 8.02 9.99
C GLY A 193 -1.24 6.49 9.94
N GLY A 194 -0.12 5.82 10.19
CA GLY A 194 -0.04 4.35 10.22
C GLY A 194 0.04 3.69 8.85
N ASN A 195 0.33 2.40 8.84
CA ASN A 195 0.33 1.53 7.67
C ASN A 195 -1.04 0.88 7.53
N VAL A 196 -1.77 1.26 6.48
CA VAL A 196 -3.12 0.76 6.25
C VAL A 196 -3.10 -0.29 5.16
N THR A 197 -3.66 -1.47 5.44
CA THR A 197 -3.81 -2.56 4.47
C THR A 197 -5.28 -2.78 4.17
N LEU A 198 -5.65 -2.73 2.90
CA LEU A 198 -6.97 -3.11 2.40
C LEU A 198 -6.90 -4.54 1.85
N VAL A 199 -7.69 -5.45 2.43
CA VAL A 199 -7.73 -6.85 2.02
C VAL A 199 -8.96 -7.11 1.16
N SER A 200 -8.71 -7.43 -0.11
CA SER A 200 -9.71 -7.66 -1.17
C SER A 200 -10.78 -6.55 -1.26
N PRO A 201 -10.39 -5.27 -1.41
CA PRO A 201 -11.33 -4.17 -1.34
C PRO A 201 -12.28 -4.12 -2.53
N THR A 202 -13.57 -3.90 -2.25
CA THR A 202 -14.53 -3.42 -3.25
C THR A 202 -14.89 -1.97 -2.93
N ILE A 203 -14.45 -1.04 -3.78
CA ILE A 203 -14.64 0.40 -3.62
C ILE A 203 -15.46 0.93 -4.78
N ALA A 204 -16.61 1.51 -4.46
CA ALA A 204 -17.41 2.26 -5.45
C ALA A 204 -17.37 3.75 -5.14
N ASN A 205 -16.62 4.51 -5.93
CA ASN A 205 -16.59 5.96 -5.81
C ASN A 205 -17.19 6.61 -7.06
N SER A 206 -18.26 7.37 -6.89
CA SER A 206 -18.93 8.11 -7.98
C SER A 206 -18.63 9.61 -7.96
N GLY A 207 -17.66 10.06 -7.16
CA GLY A 207 -17.30 11.46 -7.04
C GLY A 207 -16.69 12.00 -8.32
N THR A 208 -17.28 13.05 -8.89
CA THR A 208 -16.76 13.76 -10.06
C THR A 208 -16.06 15.04 -9.63
N GLY A 209 -14.79 15.24 -10.04
CA GLY A 209 -14.05 16.49 -9.82
C GLY A 209 -12.95 16.43 -8.74
N ALA A 210 -12.28 17.56 -8.53
CA ALA A 210 -11.18 17.72 -7.57
C ALA A 210 -11.62 17.36 -6.14
N GLY A 211 -10.74 16.70 -5.38
CA GLY A 211 -11.01 16.33 -3.97
C GLY A 211 -12.02 15.20 -3.74
N SER A 212 -12.43 14.46 -4.78
CA SER A 212 -13.46 13.42 -4.69
C SER A 212 -12.89 11.99 -4.71
N SER A 213 -11.68 11.76 -4.20
CA SER A 213 -11.07 10.42 -4.16
C SER A 213 -11.58 9.59 -2.98
N ALA A 214 -11.63 8.27 -3.15
CA ALA A 214 -12.04 7.36 -2.09
C ALA A 214 -11.11 7.42 -0.87
N PHE A 215 -9.81 7.53 -1.13
CA PHE A 215 -8.77 7.69 -0.14
C PHE A 215 -8.00 8.97 -0.38
N THR A 216 -7.91 9.80 0.65
CA THR A 216 -7.05 10.99 0.67
C THR A 216 -5.92 10.77 1.65
N TYR A 217 -4.69 10.84 1.15
CA TYR A 217 -3.49 10.60 1.93
C TYR A 217 -3.02 11.89 2.61
N LYS A 218 -2.70 11.80 3.90
CA LYS A 218 -2.10 12.86 4.71
C LYS A 218 -0.79 12.40 5.40
N SER A 219 -0.68 11.13 5.78
CA SER A 219 0.53 10.50 6.33
C SER A 219 0.35 8.97 6.38
N GLY A 220 1.42 8.20 6.63
CA GLY A 220 1.38 6.73 6.70
C GLY A 220 1.67 6.00 5.39
N SER A 221 0.96 4.90 5.11
CA SER A 221 1.01 4.22 3.81
C SER A 221 -0.31 3.50 3.53
N LEU A 222 -0.59 3.22 2.25
CA LEU A 222 -1.73 2.40 1.83
C LEU A 222 -1.26 1.20 1.03
N THR A 223 -1.62 0.00 1.47
CA THR A 223 -1.37 -1.26 0.78
C THR A 223 -2.69 -1.92 0.39
N VAL A 224 -2.76 -2.45 -0.83
CA VAL A 224 -3.90 -3.20 -1.36
C VAL A 224 -3.46 -4.62 -1.66
N THR A 225 -4.20 -5.61 -1.15
CA THR A 225 -3.92 -7.04 -1.35
C THR A 225 -5.18 -7.81 -1.77
N GLY A 226 -5.00 -9.02 -2.30
CA GLY A 226 -6.11 -9.88 -2.70
C GLY A 226 -6.90 -9.36 -3.91
N ASN A 227 -8.17 -9.75 -4.03
CA ASN A 227 -9.01 -9.37 -5.18
C ASN A 227 -9.63 -7.98 -4.94
N ALA A 228 -9.15 -6.97 -5.68
CA ALA A 228 -9.61 -5.60 -5.55
C ALA A 228 -10.50 -5.20 -6.75
N ILE A 229 -11.65 -4.59 -6.47
CA ILE A 229 -12.54 -4.01 -7.48
C ILE A 229 -12.74 -2.54 -7.15
N ILE A 230 -12.28 -1.66 -8.03
CA ILE A 230 -12.22 -0.22 -7.76
C ILE A 230 -12.91 0.53 -8.91
N SER A 231 -13.86 1.40 -8.58
CA SER A 231 -14.46 2.33 -9.54
C SER A 231 -14.29 3.78 -9.10
N GLY A 232 -14.04 4.66 -10.07
CA GLY A 232 -13.80 6.09 -9.86
C GLY A 232 -12.42 6.42 -9.31
N ARG A 233 -12.26 7.65 -8.79
CA ARG A 233 -10.97 8.12 -8.24
C ARG A 233 -10.64 7.36 -6.96
N PHE A 234 -9.49 6.71 -6.90
CA PHE A 234 -9.15 5.82 -5.79
C PHE A 234 -8.30 6.52 -4.74
N PHE A 235 -7.18 7.12 -5.15
CA PHE A 235 -6.16 7.62 -4.24
C PHE A 235 -5.71 9.02 -4.63
N ASP A 236 -5.65 9.93 -3.66
CA ASP A 236 -5.11 11.28 -3.83
C ASP A 236 -4.13 11.62 -2.72
N ALA A 237 -2.90 11.98 -3.09
CA ALA A 237 -1.90 12.53 -2.18
C ALA A 237 -1.67 14.00 -2.53
N TYR A 238 -2.41 14.87 -1.83
CA TYR A 238 -2.32 16.32 -1.94
C TYR A 238 -1.53 16.87 -0.74
N ASN A 239 -0.36 17.45 -0.98
CA ASN A 239 0.56 18.02 0.03
C ASN A 239 1.18 17.05 1.06
N ALA A 240 1.17 15.75 0.83
CA ALA A 240 1.71 14.73 1.75
C ALA A 240 2.49 13.63 0.99
N PRO A 241 3.43 12.91 1.63
CA PRO A 241 4.21 11.84 0.99
C PRO A 241 3.36 10.60 0.71
N GLY A 242 2.72 10.49 -0.45
CA GLY A 242 1.87 9.32 -0.72
C GLY A 242 2.67 8.07 -1.10
N ASP A 243 2.63 7.03 -0.28
CA ASP A 243 3.04 5.68 -0.67
C ASP A 243 1.82 4.76 -0.84
N LEU A 244 1.64 4.26 -2.05
CA LEU A 244 0.58 3.33 -2.45
C LEU A 244 1.22 2.05 -2.99
N THR A 245 0.90 0.90 -2.39
CA THR A 245 1.42 -0.40 -2.81
C THR A 245 0.28 -1.36 -3.16
N PHE A 246 0.36 -1.99 -4.32
CA PHE A 246 -0.40 -3.20 -4.64
C PHE A 246 0.54 -4.39 -4.45
N GLN A 247 0.20 -5.31 -3.54
CA GLN A 247 1.05 -6.44 -3.19
C GLN A 247 0.25 -7.74 -3.19
N GLY A 248 0.64 -8.69 -4.04
CA GLY A 248 -0.14 -9.93 -4.21
C GLY A 248 -1.60 -9.66 -4.61
N ALA A 249 -1.85 -8.54 -5.29
CA ALA A 249 -3.19 -8.07 -5.60
C ALA A 249 -3.61 -8.50 -7.01
N ASN A 250 -4.90 -8.81 -7.17
CA ASN A 250 -5.58 -8.88 -8.45
C ASN A 250 -6.58 -7.73 -8.50
N ALA A 251 -6.16 -6.60 -9.06
CA ALA A 251 -6.91 -5.34 -9.02
C ALA A 251 -7.55 -5.03 -10.38
N VAL A 252 -8.85 -4.78 -10.36
CA VAL A 252 -9.62 -4.32 -11.52
C VAL A 252 -10.09 -2.89 -11.28
N PHE A 253 -9.74 -1.99 -12.19
CA PHE A 253 -10.17 -0.60 -12.18
C PHE A 253 -11.18 -0.33 -13.29
N ASN A 254 -12.45 -0.21 -12.91
CA ASN A 254 -13.57 0.08 -13.81
C ASN A 254 -13.95 1.56 -13.66
N CYS A 255 -13.26 2.44 -14.39
CA CYS A 255 -13.37 3.89 -14.22
C CYS A 255 -13.84 4.57 -15.51
N ASP A 256 -15.15 4.51 -15.76
CA ASP A 256 -15.87 5.14 -16.87
C ASP A 256 -16.22 6.62 -16.61
N ASN A 257 -16.27 7.04 -15.34
CA ASN A 257 -16.80 8.34 -14.93
C ASN A 257 -15.78 9.50 -14.90
N ASN A 258 -14.52 9.30 -15.32
CA ASN A 258 -13.58 10.41 -15.47
C ASN A 258 -13.86 11.15 -16.78
N VAL A 259 -14.77 12.12 -16.65
CA VAL A 259 -15.29 13.01 -17.69
C VAL A 259 -14.15 13.52 -18.56
N GLY A 260 -14.32 13.42 -19.89
CA GLY A 260 -13.36 13.85 -20.90
C GLY A 260 -12.77 15.21 -20.55
N GLY A 261 -11.52 15.19 -20.10
CA GLY A 261 -10.79 16.38 -19.73
C GLY A 261 -10.41 17.22 -20.96
N PRO A 262 -9.87 18.42 -20.74
CA PRO A 262 -9.25 19.21 -21.80
C PRO A 262 -8.14 18.41 -22.50
N TYR A 263 -7.56 18.98 -23.55
CA TYR A 263 -6.49 18.41 -24.38
C TYR A 263 -5.20 17.99 -23.62
N LEU A 264 -5.18 18.04 -22.28
CA LEU A 264 -4.00 17.92 -21.43
C LEU A 264 -4.26 17.00 -20.23
N PRO A 265 -3.25 16.21 -19.77
CA PRO A 265 -3.36 15.41 -18.56
C PRO A 265 -3.62 16.28 -17.32
N GLN A 266 -4.52 15.83 -16.44
CA GLN A 266 -4.86 16.50 -15.19
C GLN A 266 -5.11 15.49 -14.06
N ALA A 267 -4.72 15.86 -12.83
CA ALA A 267 -4.93 15.08 -11.61
C ALA A 267 -6.39 14.71 -11.33
N VAL A 268 -7.33 15.59 -11.70
CA VAL A 268 -8.77 15.37 -11.47
C VAL A 268 -9.34 14.24 -12.34
N ASN A 269 -8.62 13.84 -13.39
CA ASN A 269 -9.03 12.79 -14.32
C ASN A 269 -8.26 11.48 -14.10
N SER A 270 -7.40 11.40 -13.08
CA SER A 270 -6.67 10.18 -12.76
C SER A 270 -7.37 9.35 -11.69
N VAL A 271 -7.21 8.03 -11.79
CA VAL A 271 -7.59 7.08 -10.72
C VAL A 271 -6.69 7.27 -9.50
N ILE A 272 -5.39 7.46 -9.74
CA ILE A 272 -4.35 7.69 -8.73
C ILE A 272 -3.70 9.05 -9.02
N SER A 273 -3.69 9.92 -8.03
CA SER A 273 -3.12 11.28 -8.12
C SER A 273 -2.09 11.46 -7.01
N MET A 274 -0.87 11.85 -7.38
CA MET A 274 0.14 12.30 -6.43
C MET A 274 0.66 13.67 -6.87
N THR A 275 0.09 14.71 -6.28
CA THR A 275 0.42 16.11 -6.58
C THR A 275 1.03 16.82 -5.38
N GLY A 276 1.36 16.10 -4.30
CA GLY A 276 1.96 16.68 -3.11
C GLY A 276 3.40 17.14 -3.32
N ASN A 277 3.79 18.16 -2.55
CA ASN A 277 5.14 18.72 -2.56
C ASN A 277 6.16 17.88 -1.76
N ILE A 278 5.93 16.58 -1.61
CA ILE A 278 6.78 15.63 -0.87
C ILE A 278 6.93 14.37 -1.73
N ALA A 279 8.04 13.63 -1.59
CA ALA A 279 8.30 12.42 -2.36
C ALA A 279 7.23 11.34 -2.09
N GLY A 280 7.00 10.46 -3.05
CA GLY A 280 6.01 9.39 -2.94
C GLY A 280 6.20 8.33 -4.01
N SER A 281 5.61 7.16 -3.79
CA SER A 281 5.76 6.01 -4.69
C SER A 281 4.47 5.25 -4.90
N VAL A 282 4.24 4.83 -6.14
CA VAL A 282 3.30 3.75 -6.47
C VAL A 282 4.12 2.49 -6.71
N LYS A 283 3.81 1.41 -6.00
CA LYS A 283 4.48 0.11 -6.15
C LYS A 283 3.47 -0.95 -6.55
N ILE A 284 3.82 -1.78 -7.52
CA ILE A 284 3.02 -2.91 -7.98
C ILE A 284 3.94 -4.12 -7.92
N LEU A 285 3.71 -4.96 -6.91
CA LEU A 285 4.59 -6.07 -6.52
C LEU A 285 3.81 -7.37 -6.59
N ASN A 286 4.25 -8.33 -7.40
CA ASN A 286 3.61 -9.64 -7.60
C ASN A 286 2.10 -9.53 -7.77
N SER A 287 1.67 -8.58 -8.61
CA SER A 287 0.26 -8.20 -8.73
C SER A 287 -0.19 -8.23 -10.18
N THR A 288 -1.47 -8.53 -10.39
CA THR A 288 -2.15 -8.36 -11.66
C THR A 288 -3.05 -7.13 -11.59
N ILE A 289 -2.87 -6.18 -12.51
CA ILE A 289 -3.72 -5.00 -12.63
C ILE A 289 -4.37 -4.99 -14.00
N THR A 290 -5.70 -4.87 -14.02
CA THR A 290 -6.48 -4.56 -15.23
C THR A 290 -7.14 -3.21 -15.02
N GLU A 291 -6.79 -2.22 -15.84
CA GLU A 291 -7.39 -0.89 -15.76
C GLU A 291 -7.95 -0.45 -17.11
N SER A 292 -9.16 0.11 -17.08
CA SER A 292 -9.85 0.68 -18.23
C SER A 292 -10.27 2.12 -17.94
N SER A 293 -9.30 2.98 -17.65
CA SER A 293 -9.53 4.39 -17.27
C SER A 293 -9.09 5.37 -18.34
N TYR A 294 -9.65 6.59 -18.30
CA TYR A 294 -9.17 7.72 -19.11
C TYR A 294 -7.77 8.14 -18.69
N GLY A 295 -7.51 8.22 -17.39
CA GLY A 295 -6.19 8.48 -16.81
C GLY A 295 -5.97 7.58 -15.61
N PHE A 296 -4.86 6.84 -15.60
CA PHE A 296 -4.58 5.93 -14.49
C PHE A 296 -3.77 6.63 -13.39
N ILE A 297 -2.51 6.98 -13.64
CA ILE A 297 -1.62 7.60 -12.65
C ILE A 297 -1.18 8.99 -13.11
N PHE A 298 -1.33 9.98 -12.24
CA PHE A 298 -0.86 11.35 -12.48
C PHE A 298 0.10 11.79 -11.38
N PHE A 299 1.29 12.26 -11.78
CA PHE A 299 2.34 12.75 -10.90
C PHE A 299 2.61 14.23 -11.14
N ALA A 300 2.61 15.04 -10.09
CA ALA A 300 2.96 16.45 -10.18
C ALA A 300 3.74 16.92 -8.95
N ASN A 301 4.39 18.08 -9.13
CA ASN A 301 5.17 18.82 -8.14
C ASN A 301 6.41 18.09 -7.60
N PRO A 302 7.52 18.82 -7.37
CA PRO A 302 8.69 18.27 -6.70
C PRO A 302 8.41 17.95 -5.23
N PRO A 303 9.21 17.08 -4.56
CA PRO A 303 10.36 16.32 -5.06
C PRO A 303 9.94 14.98 -5.72
N HIS A 304 10.92 14.14 -6.06
CA HIS A 304 10.83 12.90 -6.85
C HIS A 304 9.61 12.02 -6.54
N LYS A 305 8.92 11.55 -7.60
CA LYS A 305 7.85 10.55 -7.53
C LYS A 305 8.25 9.31 -8.34
N SER A 306 7.80 8.14 -7.93
CA SER A 306 8.17 6.90 -8.64
C SER A 306 6.99 5.96 -8.85
N LEU A 307 7.06 5.21 -9.95
CA LEU A 307 6.26 4.03 -10.23
C LEU A 307 7.20 2.84 -10.38
N LEU A 308 7.09 1.87 -9.48
CA LEU A 308 7.82 0.61 -9.52
C LEU A 308 6.85 -0.54 -9.84
N ILE A 309 7.21 -1.34 -10.85
CA ILE A 309 6.51 -2.55 -11.25
C ILE A 309 7.52 -3.70 -11.19
N ASP A 310 7.29 -4.66 -10.30
CA ASP A 310 8.26 -5.69 -9.93
C ASP A 310 7.61 -7.03 -9.57
N ASP A 311 8.44 -8.04 -9.32
CA ASP A 311 8.08 -9.35 -8.77
C ASP A 311 7.06 -10.12 -9.64
N ASN A 312 7.28 -10.21 -10.95
CA ASN A 312 6.40 -10.89 -11.93
C ASN A 312 5.00 -10.25 -12.05
N SER A 313 4.92 -8.93 -11.87
CA SER A 313 3.65 -8.21 -12.00
C SER A 313 3.17 -8.15 -13.44
N LYS A 314 1.84 -8.15 -13.63
CA LYS A 314 1.18 -8.07 -14.94
C LYS A 314 0.20 -6.92 -14.96
N ILE A 315 0.35 -6.01 -15.92
CA ILE A 315 -0.52 -4.86 -16.06
C ILE A 315 -1.11 -4.84 -17.47
N THR A 316 -2.43 -4.73 -17.56
CA THR A 316 -3.15 -4.43 -18.79
C THR A 316 -3.89 -3.11 -18.62
N SER A 317 -3.56 -2.15 -19.47
CA SER A 317 -4.06 -0.78 -19.46
C SER A 317 -4.76 -0.50 -20.78
N THR A 318 -6.07 -0.29 -20.75
CA THR A 318 -6.89 -0.05 -21.94
C THR A 318 -7.68 1.24 -21.82
N GLN A 319 -8.14 1.82 -22.93
CA GLN A 319 -9.14 2.90 -22.85
C GLN A 319 -10.55 2.31 -22.66
N PRO A 320 -11.41 2.96 -21.85
CA PRO A 320 -12.77 2.47 -21.59
C PRO A 320 -13.67 2.44 -22.84
N ASP A 321 -13.45 3.36 -23.78
CA ASP A 321 -14.21 3.44 -25.03
C ASP A 321 -13.26 3.59 -26.22
N ALA A 322 -13.13 2.53 -27.02
CA ALA A 322 -12.28 2.48 -28.21
C ALA A 322 -12.71 3.45 -29.33
N SER A 323 -13.97 3.90 -29.33
CA SER A 323 -14.54 4.77 -30.36
C SER A 323 -14.32 6.27 -30.08
N ARG A 324 -14.07 6.64 -28.81
CA ARG A 324 -13.79 8.02 -28.43
C ARG A 324 -12.35 8.41 -28.74
N THR A 325 -12.17 9.08 -29.87
CA THR A 325 -10.93 9.76 -30.26
C THR A 325 -11.05 11.27 -29.97
N GLY A 326 -10.01 11.95 -29.52
CA GLY A 326 -10.06 13.41 -29.23
C GLY A 326 -9.74 13.81 -27.78
N TYR A 327 -9.53 12.84 -26.89
CA TYR A 327 -9.19 13.06 -25.48
C TYR A 327 -7.76 12.60 -25.17
N VAL A 328 -7.25 13.03 -24.01
CA VAL A 328 -5.98 12.52 -23.48
C VAL A 328 -6.26 11.26 -22.70
N TYR A 329 -5.69 10.16 -23.18
CA TYR A 329 -5.65 8.89 -22.46
C TYR A 329 -4.24 8.66 -21.94
N TYR A 330 -4.07 8.25 -20.70
CA TYR A 330 -2.74 7.98 -20.17
C TYR A 330 -2.73 6.87 -19.14
N PHE A 331 -1.66 6.07 -19.18
CA PHE A 331 -1.28 5.16 -18.12
C PHE A 331 -0.55 5.93 -17.01
N VAL A 332 0.46 6.70 -17.38
CA VAL A 332 1.19 7.59 -16.45
C VAL A 332 1.45 8.94 -17.11
N ALA A 333 1.20 10.03 -16.39
CA ALA A 333 1.38 11.38 -16.90
C ALA A 333 1.89 12.39 -15.88
N THR A 334 2.54 13.45 -16.39
CA THR A 334 2.93 14.68 -15.67
C THR A 334 2.22 15.93 -16.19
N PRO A 335 2.20 17.04 -15.41
CA PRO A 335 1.77 18.35 -15.90
C PRO A 335 2.42 18.78 -17.21
N GLN A 336 1.72 19.65 -17.93
CA GLN A 336 2.14 20.22 -19.21
C GLN A 336 3.29 21.22 -19.10
N ASP A 337 3.28 22.05 -18.04
CA ASP A 337 4.19 23.17 -17.94
C ASP A 337 5.60 22.65 -17.67
N GLN A 338 6.48 22.92 -18.63
CA GLN A 338 7.88 22.50 -18.76
C GLN A 338 8.81 22.89 -17.59
N ASN A 339 8.23 23.39 -16.49
CA ASN A 339 8.88 23.84 -15.28
C ASN A 339 8.72 22.83 -14.13
N VAL A 340 8.91 21.53 -14.39
CA VAL A 340 9.24 20.61 -13.28
C VAL A 340 10.73 20.80 -13.01
N VAL A 341 11.04 21.96 -12.40
CA VAL A 341 12.40 22.52 -12.34
C VAL A 341 13.36 21.61 -11.58
N ASP A 342 12.88 20.73 -10.69
CA ASP A 342 13.78 20.00 -9.77
C ASP A 342 13.39 18.55 -9.40
N ALA A 343 12.38 17.93 -10.02
CA ALA A 343 12.01 16.55 -9.68
C ALA A 343 11.72 15.68 -10.89
N GLY A 344 12.62 14.72 -11.11
CA GLY A 344 12.37 13.61 -12.02
C GLY A 344 11.25 12.71 -11.52
N ILE A 345 10.65 11.99 -12.45
CA ILE A 345 9.85 10.81 -12.16
C ILE A 345 10.62 9.61 -12.64
N GLU A 346 10.60 8.57 -11.82
CA GLU A 346 11.18 7.27 -12.16
C GLU A 346 10.07 6.25 -12.42
N LEU A 347 10.04 5.73 -13.64
CA LEU A 347 9.28 4.55 -14.02
C LEU A 347 10.25 3.38 -14.14
N THR A 348 10.10 2.39 -13.28
CA THR A 348 10.96 1.19 -13.28
C THR A 348 10.10 -0.06 -13.43
N ILE A 349 10.42 -0.87 -14.44
CA ILE A 349 9.79 -2.18 -14.71
C ILE A 349 10.89 -3.24 -14.64
N LYS A 350 10.74 -4.21 -13.75
CA LYS A 350 11.75 -5.26 -13.52
C LYS A 350 11.12 -6.57 -13.02
N GLY A 351 11.98 -7.56 -12.77
CA GLY A 351 11.57 -8.83 -12.17
C GLY A 351 10.60 -9.63 -13.03
N HIS A 352 10.87 -9.75 -14.35
CA HIS A 352 9.99 -10.43 -15.31
C HIS A 352 8.54 -9.90 -15.38
N SER A 353 8.35 -8.62 -15.02
CA SER A 353 7.03 -7.98 -15.08
C SER A 353 6.65 -7.59 -16.50
N SER A 354 5.37 -7.69 -16.83
CA SER A 354 4.82 -7.34 -18.15
C SER A 354 3.79 -6.23 -18.07
N VAL A 355 3.96 -5.19 -18.87
CA VAL A 355 3.05 -4.03 -18.96
C VAL A 355 2.57 -3.90 -20.40
N ASN A 356 1.27 -4.04 -20.62
CA ASN A 356 0.62 -3.83 -21.92
C ASN A 356 -0.32 -2.62 -21.83
N ILE A 357 -0.06 -1.61 -22.64
CA ILE A 357 -0.83 -0.37 -22.70
C ILE A 357 -1.38 -0.19 -24.11
N ASN A 358 -2.70 -0.09 -24.22
CA ASN A 358 -3.42 0.16 -25.46
C ASN A 358 -4.39 1.34 -25.28
N LYS A 359 -3.92 2.54 -25.64
CA LYS A 359 -4.62 3.81 -25.46
C LYS A 359 -4.36 4.74 -26.67
N ALA A 360 -5.42 5.30 -27.26
CA ALA A 360 -5.38 6.20 -28.43
C ALA A 360 -5.36 7.67 -28.05
N SER A 361 -4.23 8.10 -27.49
CA SER A 361 -4.04 9.50 -27.11
C SER A 361 -3.86 10.36 -28.35
N THR A 362 -4.72 11.37 -28.50
CA THR A 362 -4.91 12.10 -29.77
C THR A 362 -3.81 13.09 -30.16
N TYR A 363 -2.80 13.32 -29.32
CA TYR A 363 -1.72 14.29 -29.58
C TYR A 363 -0.36 13.66 -29.33
N ASP A 364 0.61 13.91 -30.23
CA ASP A 364 1.98 13.37 -30.14
C ASP A 364 2.69 13.76 -28.83
N ILE A 365 2.36 14.91 -28.24
CA ILE A 365 2.86 15.39 -26.93
C ILE A 365 2.16 14.74 -25.71
N CYS A 366 1.21 13.84 -25.96
CA CYS A 366 0.31 13.25 -24.97
C CYS A 366 0.29 11.71 -25.07
N GLY A 367 1.43 11.07 -25.35
CA GLY A 367 1.50 9.61 -25.38
C GLY A 367 0.97 8.95 -24.10
N PRO A 368 0.49 7.69 -24.17
CA PRO A 368 0.00 6.94 -23.01
C PRO A 368 0.96 6.94 -21.82
N ILE A 369 2.28 6.97 -22.09
CA ILE A 369 3.30 7.30 -21.10
C ILE A 369 3.81 8.70 -21.42
N LYS A 370 3.60 9.64 -20.49
CA LYS A 370 4.08 11.02 -20.59
C LYS A 370 4.84 11.39 -19.32
N VAL A 371 6.15 11.55 -19.41
CA VAL A 371 6.99 11.85 -18.24
C VAL A 371 7.89 13.03 -18.54
N TYR A 372 7.59 14.20 -17.96
CA TYR A 372 8.38 15.42 -18.13
C TYR A 372 8.98 15.90 -16.82
N GLY A 373 10.22 16.40 -16.91
CA GLY A 373 10.97 16.98 -15.80
C GLY A 373 12.47 16.71 -15.89
N ARG A 374 13.29 17.47 -15.17
CA ARG A 374 14.73 17.20 -15.12
C ARG A 374 14.97 15.85 -14.45
N THR A 375 15.94 15.07 -14.92
CA THR A 375 16.33 13.78 -14.34
C THR A 375 15.23 12.70 -14.32
N THR A 376 14.25 12.75 -15.23
CA THR A 376 13.27 11.67 -15.35
C THR A 376 13.94 10.38 -15.85
N LYS A 377 13.44 9.24 -15.39
CA LYS A 377 14.03 7.94 -15.70
C LYS A 377 12.95 6.96 -16.11
N ILE A 378 13.16 6.29 -17.23
CA ILE A 378 12.42 5.07 -17.60
C ILE A 378 13.44 3.94 -17.65
N SER A 379 13.25 2.92 -16.82
CA SER A 379 14.16 1.80 -16.69
C SER A 379 13.41 0.48 -16.86
N LEU A 380 13.91 -0.35 -17.76
CA LEU A 380 13.49 -1.74 -17.94
C LEU A 380 14.70 -2.63 -17.66
N SER A 381 14.54 -3.61 -16.77
CA SER A 381 15.60 -4.58 -16.45
C SER A 381 15.16 -6.02 -16.73
N GLU A 382 16.08 -6.96 -16.52
CA GLU A 382 15.96 -8.39 -16.87
C GLU A 382 14.54 -8.97 -16.89
N GLY A 383 14.17 -9.49 -18.06
CA GLY A 383 12.89 -10.13 -18.34
C GLY A 383 11.67 -9.22 -18.39
N ALA A 384 11.82 -7.90 -18.20
CA ALA A 384 10.68 -6.97 -18.25
C ALA A 384 10.17 -6.78 -19.68
N THR A 385 8.85 -6.69 -19.84
CA THR A 385 8.21 -6.35 -21.12
C THR A 385 7.36 -5.09 -20.98
N LEU A 386 7.54 -4.14 -21.89
CA LEU A 386 6.68 -2.98 -22.06
C LEU A 386 6.18 -2.92 -23.51
N ASP A 387 4.89 -3.20 -23.71
CA ASP A 387 4.20 -3.03 -25.00
C ASP A 387 3.26 -1.82 -24.90
N VAL A 388 3.50 -0.80 -25.71
CA VAL A 388 2.70 0.42 -25.77
C VAL A 388 2.17 0.62 -27.19
N THR A 389 0.85 0.64 -27.32
CA THR A 389 0.14 0.91 -28.56
C THR A 389 -0.61 2.23 -28.47
N ASN A 390 -0.27 3.16 -29.38
CA ASN A 390 -1.02 4.38 -29.64
C ASN A 390 -1.20 4.59 -31.15
N PRO A 391 -2.41 4.46 -31.72
CA PRO A 391 -2.64 4.69 -33.15
C PRO A 391 -2.43 6.12 -33.62
N VAL A 392 -2.68 7.09 -32.75
CA VAL A 392 -2.85 8.50 -33.16
C VAL A 392 -1.59 9.31 -32.92
N GLY A 393 -0.60 8.78 -32.20
CA GLY A 393 0.63 9.50 -31.93
C GLY A 393 1.75 8.67 -31.31
N ALA A 394 2.62 9.33 -30.55
CA ALA A 394 3.70 8.68 -29.80
C ALA A 394 3.14 7.76 -28.70
N GLY A 395 3.77 6.60 -28.47
CA GLY A 395 3.46 5.74 -27.32
C GLY A 395 4.07 6.26 -26.02
N ILE A 396 5.28 6.82 -26.11
CA ILE A 396 6.05 7.36 -24.99
C ILE A 396 6.50 8.78 -25.37
N ALA A 397 6.23 9.74 -24.49
CA ALA A 397 6.71 11.10 -24.58
C ALA A 397 7.53 11.44 -23.33
N GLU A 398 8.81 11.73 -23.52
CA GLU A 398 9.76 12.07 -22.46
C GLU A 398 10.50 13.35 -22.86
N ALA A 399 10.71 14.26 -21.90
CA ALA A 399 11.49 15.48 -22.07
C ALA A 399 11.98 16.04 -20.73
N GLY A 400 13.25 16.44 -20.71
CA GLY A 400 13.86 17.22 -19.63
C GLY A 400 15.38 17.04 -19.58
N ASP A 401 16.08 18.02 -19.00
CA ASP A 401 17.53 17.94 -18.86
C ASP A 401 17.93 16.77 -17.96
N GLY A 402 18.87 15.94 -18.43
CA GLY A 402 19.40 14.82 -17.67
C GLY A 402 18.43 13.63 -17.56
N SER A 403 17.37 13.60 -18.36
CA SER A 403 16.52 12.42 -18.46
C SER A 403 17.26 11.23 -19.08
N SER A 404 16.84 10.03 -18.73
CA SER A 404 17.44 8.80 -19.26
C SER A 404 16.41 7.71 -19.53
N PHE A 405 16.62 6.99 -20.62
CA PHE A 405 15.91 5.76 -20.93
C PHE A 405 16.90 4.59 -20.93
N THR A 406 16.69 3.59 -20.07
CA THR A 406 17.58 2.44 -19.91
C THR A 406 16.82 1.15 -20.21
N LEU A 407 17.38 0.33 -21.11
CA LEU A 407 17.01 -1.08 -21.27
C LEU A 407 18.24 -1.90 -20.90
N ASP A 408 18.11 -2.77 -19.91
CA ASP A 408 19.18 -3.62 -19.42
C ASP A 408 18.66 -5.04 -19.13
N GLY A 409 19.57 -6.02 -19.06
CA GLY A 409 19.26 -7.40 -18.74
C GLY A 409 18.73 -8.24 -19.91
N GLU A 410 18.94 -9.55 -19.82
CA GLU A 410 18.49 -10.52 -20.82
C GLU A 410 16.96 -10.63 -20.83
N GLY A 411 16.38 -10.84 -22.02
CA GLY A 411 14.93 -11.02 -22.19
C GLY A 411 14.09 -9.75 -21.97
N THR A 412 14.71 -8.60 -21.75
CA THR A 412 14.02 -7.31 -21.66
C THR A 412 13.52 -6.86 -23.04
N GLU A 413 12.25 -6.51 -23.15
CA GLU A 413 11.61 -6.11 -24.40
C GLU A 413 10.86 -4.76 -24.26
N LEU A 414 11.13 -3.85 -25.19
CA LEU A 414 10.35 -2.65 -25.41
C LEU A 414 9.72 -2.72 -26.81
N LYS A 415 8.39 -2.62 -26.86
CA LYS A 415 7.63 -2.52 -28.09
C LYS A 415 6.76 -1.27 -28.06
N VAL A 416 6.99 -0.38 -29.01
CA VAL A 416 6.19 0.85 -29.17
C VAL A 416 5.59 0.83 -30.56
N THR A 417 4.27 0.67 -30.63
CA THR A 417 3.54 0.49 -31.89
C THR A 417 2.66 1.70 -32.16
N ARG A 418 2.89 2.33 -33.33
CA ARG A 418 1.89 3.22 -33.94
C ARG A 418 0.93 2.35 -34.75
N GLY A 419 -0.21 2.01 -34.19
CA GLY A 419 -1.16 1.08 -34.81
C GLY A 419 -2.55 1.15 -34.19
N ASN A 420 -3.58 0.72 -34.93
CA ASN A 420 -4.98 0.77 -34.52
C ASN A 420 -5.16 0.20 -33.09
N VAL A 421 -5.90 0.91 -32.22
CA VAL A 421 -6.46 0.29 -31.00
C VAL A 421 -7.23 -0.90 -31.51
N GLY A 422 -6.81 -2.11 -31.10
CA GLY A 422 -7.36 -3.34 -31.64
C GLY A 422 -8.86 -3.24 -31.87
N SER A 423 -9.28 -3.45 -33.11
CA SER A 423 -10.69 -3.72 -33.40
C SER A 423 -11.05 -4.92 -32.55
N ILE A 424 -11.86 -4.72 -31.51
CA ILE A 424 -12.60 -5.84 -30.91
C ILE A 424 -13.45 -6.34 -32.07
N SER A 425 -13.11 -7.52 -32.59
CA SER A 425 -13.92 -8.16 -33.62
C SER A 425 -15.32 -8.37 -33.02
N ALA A 426 -16.33 -7.93 -33.77
CA ALA A 426 -17.74 -8.02 -33.41
C ALA A 426 -18.19 -9.46 -33.17
#